data_AF-A0A0N0D2L0-F1
#
_entry.id   AF-A0A0N0D2L0-F1
#
_cell.length_a   1.000
_cell.length_b   1.000
_cell.length_c   1.000
_cell.angle_alpha   90.00
_cell.angle_beta   90.00
_cell.angle_gamma   90.00
#
_symmetry.space_group_name_H-M   'P 1'
#
loop_
_entity.id
_entity.type
_entity.pdbx_description
1 polymer ?
#
loop_
_entity_poly.entity_id
_entity_poly.type
_entity_poly.pdbx_seq_one_letter_code
_entity_poly.pdbx_strand_id
1 'polypeptide(L)'
;EKLIATSYTIAIDQNITSKHVIFPLEKEMNSLGFNPKGYSNGNKAFWAGFWQGKIDLTKVQTHMPPMPQFLSPYWQNEQMKNKTWAESSWAIYYWIGYWCNLEKSVCESGLSISSDYFSKQQRILEMFQTDLSAKMNETADSLNTIFKKINVIIDRDFSNSRKCKSITTEVNVLIDFFINSEVSS
;
A
#
# COMPACT_ATOMS: atom_id res chain seq x y z
N GLU A 1 5.66 -8.20 -7.15
CA GLU A 1 6.09 -7.09 -8.03
C GLU A 1 5.41 -7.08 -9.40
N LYS A 2 5.77 -7.98 -10.35
CA LYS A 2 5.25 -7.95 -11.73
C LYS A 2 3.71 -7.96 -11.83
N LEU A 3 3.03 -8.78 -11.01
CA LEU A 3 1.57 -8.84 -10.97
C LEU A 3 0.93 -7.51 -10.56
N ILE A 4 1.43 -6.87 -9.51
CA ILE A 4 0.92 -5.58 -9.01
C ILE A 4 1.11 -4.52 -10.11
N ALA A 5 2.31 -4.39 -10.67
CA ALA A 5 2.58 -3.43 -11.74
C ALA A 5 1.62 -3.62 -12.94
N THR A 6 1.36 -4.87 -13.36
CA THR A 6 0.42 -5.16 -14.45
C THR A 6 -1.06 -4.93 -14.10
N SER A 7 -1.46 -5.18 -12.85
CA SER A 7 -2.85 -4.98 -12.40
C SER A 7 -3.26 -3.52 -12.38
N TYR A 8 -2.28 -2.62 -12.17
CA TYR A 8 -2.50 -1.18 -12.13
C TYR A 8 -2.03 -0.46 -13.39
N THR A 9 -1.53 -1.16 -14.41
CA THR A 9 -1.12 -0.54 -15.68
C THR A 9 -2.28 0.24 -16.30
N ILE A 10 -3.51 -0.28 -16.26
CA ILE A 10 -4.70 0.46 -16.75
C ILE A 10 -4.96 1.72 -15.91
N ALA A 11 -4.79 1.67 -14.59
CA ALA A 11 -5.00 2.82 -13.70
C ALA A 11 -3.91 3.89 -13.84
N ILE A 12 -2.66 3.45 -14.06
CA ILE A 12 -1.48 4.29 -14.30
C ILE A 12 -1.56 4.92 -15.70
N ASP A 13 -1.94 4.16 -16.72
CA ASP A 13 -2.02 4.60 -18.12
C ASP A 13 -3.24 5.51 -18.37
N GLN A 14 -4.34 5.32 -17.64
CA GLN A 14 -5.54 6.15 -17.76
C GLN A 14 -5.45 7.50 -17.03
N ASN A 15 -4.27 7.87 -16.51
CA ASN A 15 -4.07 9.13 -15.78
C ASN A 15 -5.19 9.37 -14.77
N ILE A 16 -5.45 8.37 -13.90
CA ILE A 16 -6.33 8.58 -12.75
C ILE A 16 -5.67 9.66 -11.89
N THR A 17 -5.99 10.89 -12.21
CA THR A 17 -5.75 12.05 -11.38
C THR A 17 -6.68 11.84 -10.21
N SER A 18 -6.15 11.23 -9.15
CA SER A 18 -6.86 11.19 -7.88
C SER A 18 -7.34 12.62 -7.64
N LYS A 19 -8.65 12.82 -7.44
CA LYS A 19 -9.14 14.08 -6.88
C LYS A 19 -8.47 14.21 -5.54
N HIS A 20 -7.35 14.93 -5.52
CA HIS A 20 -6.47 15.17 -4.40
C HIS A 20 -6.66 14.16 -3.26
N VAL A 21 -6.01 12.99 -3.35
CA VAL A 21 -5.55 12.34 -2.11
C VAL A 21 -4.56 13.34 -1.52
N ILE A 22 -5.09 14.27 -0.72
CA ILE A 22 -4.30 15.10 0.17
C ILE A 22 -3.68 14.10 1.12
N PHE A 23 -2.48 13.64 0.76
CA PHE A 23 -1.58 13.14 1.77
C PHE A 23 -1.56 14.22 2.83
N PRO A 24 -1.75 13.88 4.09
CA PRO A 24 -1.72 14.86 5.15
C PRO A 24 -0.33 15.56 5.33
N LEU A 25 0.56 15.49 4.34
CA LEU A 25 1.80 16.26 4.18
C LEU A 25 1.61 17.78 4.30
N GLU A 26 0.41 18.32 4.10
CA GLU A 26 0.14 19.74 4.38
C GLU A 26 -0.02 20.04 5.87
N LYS A 27 -0.14 18.99 6.71
CA LYS A 27 0.03 19.10 8.15
C LYS A 27 1.43 18.62 8.52
N GLU A 28 2.01 19.28 9.51
CA GLU A 28 3.37 19.01 9.99
C GLU A 28 3.60 17.51 10.20
N MET A 29 4.74 16.98 9.76
CA MET A 29 5.14 15.57 9.86
C MET A 29 4.86 14.93 11.24
N ASN A 30 4.91 15.73 12.32
CA ASN A 30 4.60 15.31 13.68
C ASN A 30 3.11 14.96 13.91
N SER A 31 2.20 15.64 13.20
CA SER A 31 0.74 15.45 13.32
C SER A 31 0.24 14.15 12.70
N LEU A 32 1.07 13.48 11.91
CA LEU A 32 0.82 12.17 11.32
C LEU A 32 1.55 11.04 12.02
N GLY A 33 2.14 11.34 13.17
CA GLY A 33 2.92 10.38 13.92
C GLY A 33 4.27 10.07 13.28
N PHE A 34 4.74 10.72 12.22
CA PHE A 34 6.05 10.43 11.58
C PHE A 34 7.25 10.94 12.38
N ASN A 35 7.34 10.61 13.66
CA ASN A 35 8.53 10.82 14.46
C ASN A 35 9.54 9.68 14.16
N PRO A 36 10.71 9.95 13.56
CA PRO A 36 11.66 8.91 13.15
C PRO A 36 12.22 8.08 14.33
N LYS A 37 12.10 8.58 15.56
CA LYS A 37 12.43 7.86 16.80
C LYS A 37 11.21 7.06 17.26
N GLY A 38 11.20 5.75 17.01
CA GLY A 38 10.19 4.81 17.53
C GLY A 38 9.56 3.88 16.49
N TYR A 39 9.64 4.19 15.19
CA TYR A 39 9.06 3.33 14.15
C TYR A 39 9.98 2.17 13.77
N SER A 40 9.38 0.99 13.65
CA SER A 40 10.03 -0.19 13.13
C SER A 40 10.31 -0.12 11.64
N ASN A 41 11.17 -1.03 11.18
CA ASN A 41 11.50 -1.17 9.78
C ASN A 41 10.30 -1.57 8.91
N GLY A 42 9.33 -2.33 9.46
CA GLY A 42 8.09 -2.69 8.77
C GLY A 42 7.23 -1.47 8.45
N ASN A 43 7.03 -0.59 9.43
CA ASN A 43 6.28 0.64 9.20
C ASN A 43 6.98 1.56 8.19
N LYS A 44 8.30 1.72 8.31
CA LYS A 44 9.07 2.55 7.38
C LYS A 44 8.95 2.01 5.95
N ALA A 45 9.07 0.70 5.77
CA ALA A 45 8.89 0.06 4.47
C ALA A 45 7.47 0.28 3.91
N PHE A 46 6.43 0.12 4.73
CA PHE A 46 5.04 0.39 4.33
C PHE A 46 4.86 1.80 3.78
N TRP A 47 5.31 2.81 4.53
CA TRP A 47 5.16 4.20 4.12
C TRP A 47 5.99 4.56 2.89
N ALA A 48 7.14 3.93 2.70
CA ALA A 48 7.93 4.04 1.48
C ALA A 48 7.16 3.53 0.26
N GLY A 49 6.52 2.37 0.38
CA GLY A 49 5.70 1.79 -0.69
C GLY A 49 4.48 2.63 -0.98
N PHE A 50 3.78 3.10 0.06
CA PHE A 50 2.63 3.98 -0.07
C PHE A 50 2.99 5.29 -0.79
N TRP A 51 4.18 5.85 -0.52
CA TRP A 51 4.73 7.00 -1.24
C TRP A 51 5.04 6.68 -2.71
N GLN A 52 5.67 5.54 -3.00
CA GLN A 52 5.98 5.15 -4.38
C GLN A 52 4.70 4.97 -5.23
N GLY A 53 3.63 4.42 -4.66
CA GLY A 53 2.34 4.27 -5.35
C GLY A 53 1.79 5.61 -5.80
N LYS A 54 1.92 6.63 -4.94
CA LYS A 54 1.56 8.00 -5.29
C LYS A 54 2.42 8.54 -6.44
N ILE A 55 3.76 8.38 -6.36
CA ILE A 55 4.66 8.82 -7.43
C ILE A 55 4.20 8.23 -8.77
N ASP A 56 3.95 6.92 -8.79
CA ASP A 56 3.63 6.21 -10.02
C ASP A 56 2.29 6.62 -10.65
N LEU A 57 1.31 7.02 -9.82
CA LEU A 57 0.04 7.60 -10.31
C LEU A 57 0.20 9.04 -10.79
N THR A 58 1.12 9.79 -10.19
CA THR A 58 1.36 11.21 -10.49
C THR A 58 2.38 11.47 -11.59
N LYS A 59 2.74 10.46 -12.41
CA LYS A 59 3.74 10.52 -13.52
C LYS A 59 3.60 11.69 -14.53
N VAL A 60 2.67 12.61 -14.32
CA VAL A 60 2.42 13.86 -15.05
C VAL A 60 3.00 15.11 -14.35
N GLN A 61 3.48 15.07 -13.10
CA GLN A 61 4.08 16.24 -12.44
C GLN A 61 5.58 16.11 -12.21
N THR A 62 6.35 16.87 -13.00
CA THR A 62 7.82 17.02 -12.99
C THR A 62 8.43 17.55 -11.68
N HIS A 63 7.64 17.72 -10.62
CA HIS A 63 8.06 18.40 -9.38
C HIS A 63 7.65 17.69 -8.09
N MET A 64 7.24 16.42 -8.14
CA MET A 64 7.05 15.65 -6.91
C MET A 64 8.39 15.51 -6.18
N PRO A 65 8.46 15.83 -4.88
CA PRO A 65 9.71 15.79 -4.13
C PRO A 65 10.24 14.34 -4.06
N PRO A 66 11.57 14.15 -3.97
CA PRO A 66 12.15 12.83 -3.78
C PRO A 66 11.58 12.20 -2.51
N MET A 67 11.47 10.86 -2.50
CA MET A 67 11.04 10.11 -1.33
C MET A 67 11.82 10.59 -0.09
N PRO A 68 11.13 11.01 0.98
CA PRO A 68 11.81 11.48 2.18
C PRO A 68 12.80 10.42 2.72
N GLN A 69 14.00 10.85 3.11
CA GLN A 69 15.09 9.94 3.50
C GLN A 69 14.70 8.99 4.64
N PHE A 70 13.82 9.41 5.56
CA PHE A 70 13.34 8.57 6.68
C PHE A 70 12.33 7.49 6.26
N LEU A 71 11.72 7.62 5.07
CA LEU A 71 10.89 6.58 4.45
C LEU A 71 11.72 5.69 3.53
N SER A 72 12.88 6.16 3.09
CA SER A 72 13.73 5.38 2.19
C SER A 72 14.21 4.11 2.86
N PRO A 73 13.94 2.90 2.36
CA PRO A 73 14.44 1.66 2.97
C PRO A 73 15.97 1.57 3.02
N TYR A 74 16.68 2.44 2.29
CA TYR A 74 18.14 2.58 2.31
C TYR A 74 18.69 3.30 3.55
N TRP A 75 17.83 3.87 4.40
CA TRP A 75 18.24 4.72 5.53
C TRP A 75 19.08 4.02 6.60
N GLN A 76 19.09 2.68 6.67
CA GLN A 76 19.88 1.94 7.66
C GLN A 76 21.29 1.54 7.19
N ASN A 77 21.57 1.48 5.89
CA ASN A 77 22.91 1.16 5.38
C ASN A 77 22.99 1.46 3.87
N GLU A 78 24.00 2.23 3.45
CA GLU A 78 24.37 2.42 2.03
C GLU A 78 24.69 1.09 1.28
N GLN A 79 24.75 -0.03 2.00
CA GLN A 79 25.11 -1.35 1.47
C GLN A 79 23.93 -2.27 1.11
N MET A 80 22.66 -1.91 1.36
CA MET A 80 21.54 -2.73 0.86
C MET A 80 21.41 -2.57 -0.66
N LYS A 81 22.02 -3.50 -1.41
CA LYS A 81 21.82 -3.65 -2.86
C LYS A 81 20.35 -4.02 -3.16
N ASN A 82 19.80 -3.61 -4.30
CA ASN A 82 18.40 -3.89 -4.68
C ASN A 82 17.96 -5.36 -4.51
N LYS A 83 18.86 -6.33 -4.76
CA LYS A 83 18.57 -7.76 -4.56
C LYS A 83 18.33 -8.11 -3.09
N THR A 84 19.11 -7.58 -2.17
CA THR A 84 18.95 -7.84 -0.73
C THR A 84 17.72 -7.16 -0.14
N TRP A 85 17.26 -6.04 -0.73
CA TRP A 85 16.02 -5.40 -0.31
C TRP A 85 14.79 -6.26 -0.63
N ALA A 86 14.70 -6.79 -1.86
CA ALA A 86 13.58 -7.62 -2.30
C ALA A 86 13.46 -8.93 -1.48
N GLU A 87 14.59 -9.42 -0.97
CA GLU A 87 14.69 -10.59 -0.11
C GLU A 87 14.49 -10.26 1.39
N SER A 88 14.35 -8.99 1.76
CA SER A 88 14.20 -8.59 3.15
C SER A 88 12.82 -8.95 3.72
N SER A 89 12.75 -9.18 5.03
CA SER A 89 11.48 -9.36 5.74
C SER A 89 10.57 -8.13 5.65
N TRP A 90 11.10 -6.98 5.25
CA TRP A 90 10.36 -5.71 5.15
C TRP A 90 9.74 -5.45 3.79
N ALA A 91 10.20 -6.14 2.73
CA ALA A 91 9.72 -5.96 1.35
C ALA A 91 8.21 -6.15 1.23
N ILE A 92 7.63 -7.08 2.00
CA ILE A 92 6.18 -7.31 1.99
C ILE A 92 5.40 -6.07 2.44
N TYR A 93 5.86 -5.38 3.49
CA TYR A 93 5.18 -4.20 4.01
C TYR A 93 5.21 -3.06 3.00
N TYR A 94 6.33 -2.91 2.28
CA TYR A 94 6.42 -1.98 1.15
C TYR A 94 5.36 -2.29 0.09
N TRP A 95 5.27 -3.54 -0.37
CA TRP A 95 4.30 -3.89 -1.40
C TRP A 95 2.86 -3.72 -0.94
N ILE A 96 2.58 -3.97 0.35
CA ILE A 96 1.28 -3.69 0.96
C ILE A 96 0.97 -2.19 0.92
N GLY A 97 1.92 -1.34 1.34
CA GLY A 97 1.75 0.12 1.28
C GLY A 97 1.53 0.63 -0.14
N TYR A 98 2.32 0.13 -1.09
CA TYR A 98 2.19 0.44 -2.51
C TYR A 98 0.79 0.08 -3.02
N TRP A 99 0.36 -1.16 -2.75
CA TRP A 99 -0.98 -1.64 -3.10
C TRP A 99 -2.10 -0.80 -2.47
N CYS A 100 -2.01 -0.43 -1.19
CA CYS A 100 -3.01 0.40 -0.52
C CYS A 100 -3.23 1.74 -1.23
N ASN A 101 -2.16 2.40 -1.65
CA ASN A 101 -2.26 3.68 -2.33
C ASN A 101 -2.96 3.53 -3.68
N LEU A 102 -2.54 2.53 -4.45
CA LEU A 102 -3.09 2.27 -5.79
C LEU A 102 -4.56 1.83 -5.74
N GLU A 103 -4.91 0.88 -4.87
CA GLU A 103 -6.28 0.38 -4.73
C GLU A 103 -7.23 1.49 -4.31
N LYS A 104 -6.82 2.32 -3.34
CA LYS A 104 -7.59 3.48 -2.89
C LYS A 104 -7.83 4.45 -4.05
N SER A 105 -6.79 4.76 -4.83
CA SER A 105 -6.90 5.65 -5.97
C SER A 105 -7.81 5.11 -7.06
N VAL A 106 -7.74 3.80 -7.35
CA VAL A 106 -8.68 3.15 -8.28
C VAL A 106 -10.11 3.23 -7.77
N CYS A 107 -10.34 2.90 -6.51
CA CYS A 107 -11.67 2.95 -5.89
C CYS A 107 -12.27 4.37 -5.83
N GLU A 108 -11.42 5.39 -5.70
CA GLU A 108 -11.82 6.81 -5.62
C GLU A 108 -11.90 7.50 -6.99
N SER A 109 -11.40 6.86 -8.06
CA SER A 109 -11.34 7.41 -9.42
C SER A 109 -12.70 7.65 -10.08
N GLY A 110 -13.73 6.94 -9.63
CA GLY A 110 -15.04 6.91 -10.30
C GLY A 110 -15.05 6.17 -11.64
N LEU A 111 -13.97 5.44 -11.98
CA LEU A 111 -13.89 4.64 -13.20
C LEU A 111 -14.75 3.37 -13.14
N SER A 112 -15.11 2.87 -14.32
CA SER A 112 -15.68 1.54 -14.47
C SER A 112 -14.58 0.49 -14.33
N ILE A 113 -14.65 -0.31 -13.26
CA ILE A 113 -13.65 -1.34 -12.93
C ILE A 113 -14.15 -2.71 -13.41
N SER A 114 -13.31 -3.46 -14.12
CA SER A 114 -13.69 -4.79 -14.62
C SER A 114 -13.69 -5.84 -13.49
N SER A 115 -14.44 -6.93 -13.68
CA SER A 115 -14.36 -8.09 -12.78
C SER A 115 -12.96 -8.70 -12.76
N ASP A 116 -12.28 -8.75 -13.91
CA ASP A 116 -10.89 -9.23 -14.05
C ASP A 116 -9.91 -8.44 -13.17
N TYR A 117 -10.12 -7.12 -13.01
CA TYR A 117 -9.33 -6.33 -12.07
C TYR A 117 -9.47 -6.86 -10.65
N PHE A 118 -10.69 -7.07 -10.16
CA PHE A 118 -10.91 -7.55 -8.80
C PHE A 118 -10.37 -8.96 -8.58
N SER A 119 -10.48 -9.85 -9.58
CA SER A 119 -9.85 -11.18 -9.52
C SER A 119 -8.32 -11.10 -9.41
N LYS A 120 -7.69 -10.10 -10.04
CA LYS A 120 -6.25 -9.86 -9.86
C LYS A 120 -5.93 -9.32 -8.47
N GLN A 121 -6.77 -8.47 -7.89
CA GLN A 121 -6.58 -7.98 -6.52
C GLN A 121 -6.69 -9.11 -5.50
N GLN A 122 -7.64 -10.03 -5.68
CA GLN A 122 -7.77 -11.22 -4.85
C GLN A 122 -6.48 -12.06 -4.84
N ARG A 123 -5.90 -12.31 -6.02
CA ARG A 123 -4.59 -13.00 -6.14
C ARG A 123 -3.45 -12.26 -5.44
N ILE A 124 -3.42 -10.93 -5.52
CA ILE A 124 -2.42 -10.11 -4.82
C ILE A 124 -2.57 -10.27 -3.30
N LEU A 125 -3.81 -10.23 -2.80
CA LEU A 125 -4.10 -10.39 -1.37
C LEU A 125 -3.74 -11.79 -0.87
N GLU A 126 -4.01 -12.84 -1.64
CA GLU A 126 -3.59 -14.22 -1.34
C GLU A 126 -2.07 -14.36 -1.28
N MET A 127 -1.35 -13.71 -2.19
CA MET A 127 0.12 -13.66 -2.15
C MET A 127 0.61 -12.98 -0.86
N PHE A 128 0.03 -11.83 -0.49
CA PHE A 128 0.40 -11.16 0.74
C PHE A 128 0.14 -12.00 1.98
N GLN A 129 -0.99 -12.70 2.02
CA GLN A 129 -1.33 -13.60 3.12
C GLN A 129 -0.35 -14.76 3.24
N THR A 130 0.07 -15.33 2.11
CA THR A 130 1.06 -16.40 2.07
C THR A 130 2.42 -15.92 2.61
N ASP A 131 2.88 -14.76 2.14
CA ASP A 131 4.16 -14.18 2.54
C ASP A 131 4.19 -13.75 4.02
N LEU A 132 3.06 -13.30 4.56
CA LEU A 132 2.93 -12.95 5.98
C LEU A 132 2.84 -14.19 6.87
N SER A 133 2.10 -15.22 6.45
CA SER A 133 1.94 -16.45 7.24
C SER A 133 3.27 -17.20 7.40
N ALA A 134 4.17 -17.09 6.42
CA ALA A 134 5.52 -17.62 6.52
C ALA A 134 6.38 -16.96 7.62
N LYS A 135 5.98 -15.79 8.14
CA LYS A 135 6.73 -15.01 9.14
C LYS A 135 6.26 -15.20 10.59
N MET A 136 5.19 -15.96 10.83
CA MET A 136 4.65 -16.39 12.14
C MET A 136 4.76 -15.35 13.29
N ASN A 137 4.11 -14.19 13.15
CA ASN A 137 4.01 -13.19 14.24
C ASN A 137 2.60 -12.58 14.35
N GLU A 138 2.26 -11.98 15.50
CA GLU A 138 0.92 -11.42 15.79
C GLU A 138 0.50 -10.29 14.81
N THR A 139 1.49 -9.56 14.27
CA THR A 139 1.26 -8.56 13.23
C THR A 139 0.72 -9.20 11.95
N ALA A 140 1.27 -10.36 11.55
CA ALA A 140 0.80 -11.10 10.38
C ALA A 140 -0.67 -11.51 10.52
N ASP A 141 -1.14 -11.90 11.71
CA ASP A 141 -2.53 -12.32 11.92
C ASP A 141 -3.53 -11.17 11.79
N SER A 142 -3.16 -9.98 12.30
CA SER A 142 -3.98 -8.77 12.17
C SER A 142 -4.12 -8.34 10.71
N LEU A 143 -3.00 -8.33 9.97
CA LEU A 143 -2.98 -8.01 8.54
C LEU A 143 -3.76 -9.05 7.71
N ASN A 144 -3.56 -10.34 7.99
CA ASN A 144 -4.26 -11.44 7.33
C ASN A 144 -5.77 -11.33 7.51
N THR A 145 -6.23 -10.92 8.69
CA THR A 145 -7.65 -10.69 8.99
C THR A 145 -8.24 -9.60 8.11
N ILE A 146 -7.54 -8.48 7.94
CA ILE A 146 -7.98 -7.38 7.07
C ILE A 146 -8.03 -7.86 5.61
N PHE A 147 -7.00 -8.57 5.13
CA PHE A 147 -7.00 -9.12 3.77
C PHE A 147 -8.13 -10.11 3.51
N LYS A 148 -8.49 -10.97 4.49
CA LYS A 148 -9.65 -11.86 4.36
C LYS A 148 -10.95 -11.09 4.18
N LYS A 149 -11.14 -9.98 4.92
CA LYS A 149 -12.33 -9.12 4.76
C LYS A 149 -12.40 -8.51 3.37
N ILE A 150 -11.27 -8.04 2.83
CA ILE A 150 -11.20 -7.47 1.49
C ILE A 150 -11.52 -8.53 0.42
N ASN A 151 -10.98 -9.75 0.54
CA ASN A 151 -11.35 -10.86 -0.35
C ASN A 151 -12.85 -11.17 -0.32
N VAL A 152 -13.46 -11.22 0.87
CA VAL A 152 -14.92 -11.40 1.00
C VAL A 152 -15.70 -10.27 0.34
N ILE A 153 -15.21 -9.03 0.37
CA ILE A 153 -15.85 -7.90 -0.33
C ILE A 153 -15.71 -8.06 -1.85
N ILE A 154 -14.55 -8.51 -2.33
CA ILE A 154 -14.28 -8.77 -3.75
C ILE A 154 -15.22 -9.86 -4.29
N ASP A 155 -15.42 -10.95 -3.55
CA ASP A 155 -16.25 -12.10 -3.97
C ASP A 155 -17.75 -11.81 -3.97
N ARG A 156 -18.20 -10.76 -3.25
CA ARG A 156 -19.61 -10.40 -3.20
C ARG A 156 -20.08 -9.80 -4.52
N ASP A 157 -21.31 -10.16 -4.89
CA ASP A 157 -22.03 -9.57 -6.02
C ASP A 157 -22.59 -8.20 -5.64
N PHE A 158 -21.69 -7.23 -5.55
CA PHE A 158 -22.00 -5.82 -5.32
C PHE A 158 -21.70 -5.00 -6.57
N SER A 159 -22.43 -3.89 -6.74
CA SER A 159 -22.03 -2.86 -7.69
C SER A 159 -20.60 -2.38 -7.39
N ASN A 160 -19.85 -2.03 -8.43
CA ASN A 160 -18.47 -1.56 -8.30
C ASN A 160 -18.36 -0.41 -7.28
N SER A 161 -19.29 0.55 -7.30
CA SER A 161 -19.30 1.66 -6.34
C SER A 161 -19.39 1.18 -4.88
N ARG A 162 -20.28 0.22 -4.59
CA ARG A 162 -20.42 -0.33 -3.23
C ARG A 162 -19.19 -1.15 -2.84
N LYS A 163 -18.66 -1.94 -3.77
CA LYS A 163 -17.44 -2.74 -3.59
C LYS A 163 -16.25 -1.84 -3.26
N CYS A 164 -16.00 -0.82 -4.08
CA CYS A 164 -14.94 0.17 -3.87
C CYS A 164 -15.07 0.88 -2.54
N LYS A 165 -16.28 1.35 -2.16
CA LYS A 165 -16.49 1.99 -0.85
C LYS A 165 -16.09 1.07 0.30
N SER A 166 -16.48 -0.20 0.25
CA SER A 166 -16.14 -1.19 1.28
C SER A 166 -14.65 -1.54 1.28
N ILE A 167 -14.02 -1.68 0.10
CA ILE A 167 -12.57 -1.90 0.00
C ILE A 167 -11.82 -0.72 0.58
N THR A 168 -12.16 0.52 0.21
CA THR A 168 -11.53 1.74 0.76
C THR A 168 -11.66 1.80 2.29
N THR A 169 -12.78 1.38 2.87
CA THR A 169 -12.94 1.29 4.33
C THR A 169 -11.91 0.36 4.95
N GLU A 170 -11.76 -0.87 4.44
CA GLU A 170 -10.80 -1.83 4.98
C GLU A 170 -9.34 -1.45 4.69
N VAL A 171 -9.07 -0.81 3.54
CA VAL A 171 -7.76 -0.23 3.23
C VAL A 171 -7.40 0.88 4.22
N ASN A 172 -8.35 1.74 4.61
CA ASN A 172 -8.08 2.75 5.65
C ASN A 172 -7.83 2.09 7.01
N VAL A 173 -8.54 1.02 7.37
CA VAL A 173 -8.22 0.24 8.59
C VAL A 173 -6.79 -0.31 8.53
N LEU A 174 -6.33 -0.76 7.36
CA LEU A 174 -4.94 -1.19 7.17
C LEU A 174 -3.94 -0.04 7.33
N ILE A 175 -4.24 1.12 6.77
CA ILE A 175 -3.38 2.30 6.91
C ILE A 175 -3.32 2.73 8.38
N ASP A 176 -4.46 2.78 9.07
CA ASP A 176 -4.55 3.13 10.48
C ASP A 176 -3.80 2.13 11.37
N PHE A 177 -3.78 0.85 10.99
CA PHE A 177 -2.93 -0.14 11.64
C PHE A 177 -1.45 0.29 11.57
N PHE A 178 -0.92 0.66 10.41
CA PHE A 178 0.48 1.12 10.28
C PHE A 178 0.76 2.53 10.84
N ILE A 179 -0.28 3.33 11.11
CA ILE A 179 -0.16 4.60 11.87
C ILE A 179 0.00 4.32 13.36
N ASN A 180 -0.83 3.42 13.92
CA ASN A 180 -0.98 3.25 15.36
C ASN A 180 -0.20 2.06 15.95
N SER A 181 0.31 1.16 15.11
CA SER A 181 1.07 0.00 15.58
C SER A 181 2.57 0.28 15.65
N GLU A 182 3.21 -0.13 16.75
CA GLU A 182 4.64 -0.43 16.77
C GLU A 182 4.81 -1.84 16.18
N VAL A 183 4.80 -1.99 14.85
CA VAL A 183 5.07 -3.30 14.21
C VAL A 183 6.43 -3.78 14.70
N SER A 184 6.49 -4.72 15.64
CA SER A 184 7.71 -4.98 16.40
C SER A 184 8.85 -5.50 15.50
N SER A 185 10.07 -5.07 15.82
CA SER A 185 11.35 -5.32 15.14
C SER A 185 11.72 -6.80 15.00
#